data_AF-A0A0B1TD43-F1
#
_entry.id   AF-A0A0B1TD43-F1
#
_cell.length_a   1.000
_cell.length_b   1.000
_cell.length_c   1.000
_cell.angle_alpha   90.00
_cell.angle_beta   90.00
_cell.angle_gamma   90.00
#
_symmetry.space_group_name_H-M   'P 1'
#
loop_
_entity.id
_entity.type
_entity.pdbx_description
1 polymer ?
#
loop_
_entity_poly.entity_id
_entity_poly.type
_entity_poly.pdbx_seq_one_letter_code
_entity_poly.pdbx_strand_id
1 'polypeptide(L)'
;MDRKDDTYFFGLRCLRCSITRSRLFAVGHPIECFVPAQFTRAMEQYTENYCWVQNTYWIPFQDLIPHRLDDRERRQIGYYQWVPFVLAVAALMFHIPSSVWRMLSSQSGLNAALVLQLACQEQNVDPLVRNRTIDVLARHIGHKLTSEGGNFCVISLPSGNLQGCY
;
A
#
# COMPACT_ATOMS: atom_id res chain seq x y z
N MET A 1 11.93 4.58 -20.39
CA MET A 1 11.11 3.40 -20.68
C MET A 1 11.20 2.40 -19.53
N ASP A 2 10.20 2.30 -18.66
CA ASP A 2 9.99 3.23 -17.55
C ASP A 2 9.69 2.41 -16.29
N ARG A 3 10.69 2.28 -15.39
CA ARG A 3 10.55 1.58 -14.09
C ARG A 3 9.37 2.12 -13.25
N LYS A 4 8.96 3.37 -13.53
CA LYS A 4 7.80 4.03 -12.90
C LYS A 4 6.47 3.48 -13.42
N ASP A 5 6.40 3.12 -14.69
CA ASP A 5 5.20 2.53 -15.29
C ASP A 5 4.98 1.12 -14.72
N ASP A 6 6.03 0.30 -14.60
CA ASP A 6 5.93 -1.04 -14.01
C ASP A 6 5.45 -1.01 -12.55
N THR A 7 5.94 -0.07 -11.75
CA THR A 7 5.53 0.07 -10.34
C THR A 7 4.09 0.58 -10.21
N TYR A 8 3.68 1.49 -11.10
CA TYR A 8 2.32 2.03 -11.12
C TYR A 8 1.32 1.00 -11.65
N PHE A 9 1.65 0.27 -12.71
CA PHE A 9 0.84 -0.82 -13.25
C PHE A 9 0.73 -1.98 -12.27
N PHE A 10 1.81 -2.37 -11.58
CA PHE A 10 1.76 -3.41 -10.55
C PHE A 10 0.83 -3.01 -9.40
N GLY A 11 0.94 -1.75 -8.95
CA GLY A 11 0.05 -1.19 -7.93
C GLY A 11 -1.43 -1.18 -8.32
N LEU A 12 -1.71 -0.62 -9.49
CA LEU A 12 -3.06 -0.56 -10.04
C LEU A 12 -3.66 -1.96 -10.22
N ARG A 13 -2.82 -2.94 -10.61
CA ARG A 13 -3.20 -4.34 -10.80
C ARG A 13 -3.43 -5.06 -9.47
N CYS A 14 -2.61 -4.83 -8.44
CA CYS A 14 -2.81 -5.35 -7.09
C CYS A 14 -4.06 -4.75 -6.42
N LEU A 15 -4.29 -3.45 -6.60
CA LEU A 15 -5.49 -2.77 -6.11
C LEU A 15 -6.76 -3.32 -6.79
N ARG A 16 -6.74 -3.46 -8.13
CA ARG A 16 -7.84 -4.10 -8.88
C ARG A 16 -8.06 -5.56 -8.45
N CYS A 17 -7.00 -6.33 -8.24
CA CYS A 17 -7.11 -7.73 -7.83
C CYS A 17 -7.70 -7.87 -6.43
N SER A 18 -7.29 -6.99 -5.50
CA SER A 18 -7.87 -6.91 -4.16
C SER A 18 -9.36 -6.57 -4.21
N ILE A 19 -9.75 -5.57 -5.01
CA ILE A 19 -11.17 -5.19 -5.19
C ILE A 19 -11.99 -6.32 -5.83
N THR A 20 -11.48 -6.97 -6.87
CA THR A 20 -12.18 -8.10 -7.54
C THR A 20 -12.30 -9.32 -6.62
N ARG A 21 -11.27 -9.61 -5.82
CA ARG A 21 -11.28 -10.74 -4.87
C ARG A 21 -12.22 -10.48 -3.69
N SER A 22 -12.33 -9.25 -3.21
CA SER A 22 -13.35 -8.87 -2.23
C SER A 22 -14.77 -9.00 -2.79
N ARG A 23 -14.99 -8.64 -4.07
CA ARG A 23 -16.29 -8.86 -4.73
C ARG A 23 -16.62 -10.34 -4.91
N LEU A 24 -15.62 -11.19 -5.16
CA LEU A 24 -15.82 -12.63 -5.25
C LEU A 24 -16.31 -13.22 -3.91
N PHE A 25 -15.80 -12.72 -2.79
CA PHE A 25 -16.29 -13.06 -1.45
C PHE A 25 -17.70 -12.55 -1.17
N ALA A 26 -18.12 -11.45 -1.79
CA ALA A 26 -19.45 -10.87 -1.63
C ALA A 26 -20.53 -11.50 -2.53
N VAL A 27 -20.11 -12.17 -3.61
CA VAL A 27 -21.01 -12.77 -4.62
C VAL A 27 -21.09 -14.30 -4.50
N GLY A 28 -20.15 -14.95 -3.81
CA GLY A 28 -20.22 -16.38 -3.47
C GLY A 28 -20.83 -16.63 -2.08
N HIS A 29 -21.28 -17.85 -1.82
CA HIS A 29 -21.63 -18.32 -0.47
C HIS A 29 -20.31 -18.58 0.29
N PRO A 30 -19.90 -17.72 1.25
CA PRO A 30 -18.59 -17.83 1.89
C PRO A 30 -18.50 -19.04 2.83
N ILE A 31 -19.65 -19.60 3.23
CA ILE A 31 -19.78 -20.81 4.03
C ILE A 31 -21.11 -21.50 3.71
N GLU A 32 -21.07 -22.81 3.56
CA GLU A 32 -22.26 -23.67 3.38
C GLU A 32 -22.51 -24.40 4.70
N CYS A 33 -23.72 -24.29 5.23
CA CYS A 33 -24.07 -24.88 6.52
C CYS A 33 -24.80 -26.22 6.31
N PHE A 34 -24.50 -27.22 7.14
CA PHE A 34 -25.32 -28.43 7.19
C PHE A 34 -26.60 -28.12 7.99
N VAL A 35 -27.69 -27.86 7.26
CA VAL A 35 -29.00 -27.47 7.80
C VAL A 35 -29.98 -28.63 7.62
N PRO A 36 -30.90 -28.91 8.57
CA PRO A 36 -31.81 -30.04 8.45
C PRO A 36 -32.86 -29.83 7.34
N ALA A 37 -33.31 -30.93 6.73
CA ALA A 37 -34.05 -30.94 5.46
C ALA A 37 -35.40 -30.21 5.46
N GLN A 38 -35.95 -29.89 6.63
CA GLN A 38 -37.20 -29.12 6.78
C GLN A 38 -37.05 -27.61 6.57
N PHE A 39 -35.82 -27.09 6.44
CA PHE A 39 -35.60 -25.66 6.28
C PHE A 39 -35.91 -25.17 4.86
N THR A 40 -36.49 -23.97 4.76
CA THR A 40 -36.68 -23.27 3.49
C THR A 40 -35.39 -22.59 3.03
N ARG A 41 -35.26 -22.32 1.73
CA ARG A 41 -34.12 -21.60 1.14
C ARG A 41 -33.80 -20.26 1.84
N ALA A 42 -34.83 -19.53 2.28
CA ALA A 42 -34.63 -18.26 2.97
C ALA A 42 -34.01 -18.43 4.37
N MET A 43 -34.36 -19.52 5.07
CA MET A 43 -33.76 -19.83 6.37
C MET A 43 -32.37 -20.42 6.25
N GLU A 44 -32.08 -21.15 5.17
CA GLU A 44 -30.75 -21.61 4.81
C GLU A 44 -29.80 -20.40 4.68
N GLN A 45 -30.17 -19.41 3.85
CA GLN A 45 -29.43 -18.15 3.69
C GLN A 45 -29.28 -17.34 4.99
N TYR A 46 -30.31 -17.32 5.84
CA TYR A 46 -30.22 -16.68 7.15
C TYR A 46 -29.19 -17.39 8.05
N THR A 47 -29.23 -18.72 8.07
CA THR A 47 -28.33 -19.56 8.87
C THR A 47 -26.88 -19.42 8.39
N GLU A 48 -26.65 -19.38 7.08
CA GLU A 48 -25.33 -19.14 6.50
C GLU A 48 -24.76 -17.78 6.90
N ASN A 49 -25.56 -16.71 6.78
CA ASN A 49 -25.14 -15.37 7.19
C ASN A 49 -24.87 -15.31 8.70
N TYR A 50 -25.69 -15.99 9.50
CA TYR A 50 -25.50 -16.07 10.94
C TYR A 50 -24.19 -16.79 11.29
N CYS A 51 -23.91 -17.93 10.66
CA CYS A 51 -22.67 -18.69 10.84
C CYS A 51 -21.42 -17.97 10.30
N TRP A 52 -21.57 -17.05 9.36
CA TRP A 52 -20.47 -16.23 8.86
C TRP A 52 -20.09 -15.09 9.81
N VAL A 53 -21.09 -14.44 10.40
CA VAL A 53 -20.87 -13.33 11.35
C VAL A 53 -20.45 -13.86 12.72
N GLN A 54 -21.02 -14.98 13.16
CA GLN A 54 -20.61 -15.66 14.38
C GLN A 54 -19.31 -16.43 14.18
N ASN A 55 -18.39 -16.34 15.14
CA ASN A 55 -17.14 -17.07 15.05
C ASN A 55 -17.39 -18.59 15.07
N THR A 56 -16.77 -19.32 14.14
CA THR A 56 -16.81 -20.79 14.09
C THR A 56 -15.64 -21.39 14.87
N TYR A 57 -15.81 -22.61 15.38
CA TYR A 57 -14.76 -23.34 16.08
C TYR A 57 -14.67 -24.76 15.54
N TRP A 58 -13.45 -25.30 15.48
CA TRP A 58 -13.23 -26.65 14.97
C TRP A 58 -13.27 -27.69 16.10
N ILE A 59 -13.98 -28.79 15.86
CA ILE A 59 -14.06 -29.98 16.72
C ILE A 59 -13.53 -31.18 15.94
N PRO A 60 -12.64 -32.01 16.52
CA PRO A 60 -12.31 -33.32 15.96
C PRO A 60 -13.50 -34.27 16.09
N PHE A 61 -13.72 -35.12 15.09
CA PHE A 61 -14.86 -36.07 15.02
C PHE A 61 -14.94 -37.09 16.17
N GLN A 62 -13.91 -37.18 17.00
CA GLN A 62 -13.75 -38.21 18.05
C GLN A 62 -14.09 -37.66 19.44
N ASP A 63 -14.23 -36.34 19.57
CA ASP A 63 -14.52 -35.67 20.84
C ASP A 63 -16.00 -35.27 20.93
N LEU A 64 -16.57 -35.42 22.13
CA LEU A 64 -17.91 -34.90 22.44
C LEU A 64 -17.88 -33.37 22.46
N ILE A 65 -18.93 -32.72 21.95
CA ILE A 65 -19.05 -31.26 21.94
C ILE A 65 -18.91 -30.72 23.38
N PRO A 66 -17.85 -29.95 23.71
CA PRO A 66 -17.59 -29.55 25.08
C PRO A 66 -18.71 -28.67 25.59
N HIS A 67 -19.27 -28.96 26.78
CA HIS A 67 -20.37 -28.19 27.36
C HIS A 67 -19.96 -26.83 27.93
N ARG A 68 -18.67 -26.63 28.24
CA ARG A 68 -18.14 -25.35 28.73
C ARG A 68 -18.00 -24.34 27.59
N LEU A 69 -18.56 -23.14 27.81
CA LEU A 69 -18.54 -22.03 26.86
C LEU A 69 -17.12 -21.47 26.66
N ASP A 70 -16.30 -21.43 27.72
CA ASP A 70 -14.94 -20.86 27.69
C ASP A 70 -13.99 -21.57 26.72
N ASP A 71 -14.10 -22.90 26.61
CA ASP A 71 -13.26 -23.72 25.73
C ASP A 71 -13.65 -23.55 24.26
N ARG A 72 -14.93 -23.20 23.99
CA ARG A 72 -15.41 -22.90 22.64
C ARG A 72 -14.90 -21.55 22.18
N GLU A 73 -14.95 -20.54 23.04
CA GLU A 73 -14.52 -19.16 22.72
C GLU A 73 -13.02 -19.10 22.41
N ARG A 74 -12.18 -19.85 23.13
CA ARG A 74 -10.73 -19.93 22.83
C ARG A 74 -10.37 -20.54 21.48
N ARG A 75 -11.26 -21.34 20.88
CA ARG A 75 -11.04 -22.04 19.60
C ARG A 75 -11.72 -21.34 18.41
N GLN A 76 -12.27 -20.15 18.63
CA GLN A 76 -12.97 -19.39 17.62
C GLN A 76 -12.03 -18.83 16.55
N ILE A 77 -12.41 -19.04 15.29
CA ILE A 77 -11.62 -18.66 14.11
C ILE A 77 -12.21 -17.38 13.50
N GLY A 78 -11.82 -16.22 14.02
CA GLY A 78 -12.31 -14.90 13.58
C GLY A 78 -11.43 -14.18 12.53
N TYR A 79 -10.31 -14.76 12.10
CA TYR A 79 -9.34 -14.03 11.27
C TYR A 79 -9.79 -13.79 9.82
N TYR A 80 -10.69 -14.62 9.28
CA TYR A 80 -11.14 -14.55 7.88
C TYR A 80 -11.81 -13.21 7.54
N GLN A 81 -12.49 -12.60 8.51
CA GLN A 81 -13.14 -11.29 8.36
C GLN A 81 -12.12 -10.16 8.17
N TRP A 82 -10.90 -10.30 8.71
CA TRP A 82 -9.85 -9.27 8.71
C TRP A 82 -8.88 -9.35 7.54
N VAL A 83 -8.77 -10.53 6.90
CA VAL A 83 -7.93 -10.78 5.72
C VAL A 83 -8.05 -9.70 4.63
N PRO A 84 -9.26 -9.28 4.17
CA PRO A 84 -9.37 -8.27 3.12
C PRO A 84 -8.84 -6.89 3.54
N PHE A 85 -8.97 -6.51 4.82
CA PHE A 85 -8.46 -5.24 5.33
C PHE A 85 -6.93 -5.24 5.44
N VAL A 86 -6.36 -6.34 5.93
CA VAL A 86 -4.89 -6.50 6.03
C VAL A 86 -4.25 -6.46 4.64
N LEU A 87 -4.86 -7.10 3.64
CA LEU A 87 -4.37 -7.06 2.26
C LEU A 87 -4.45 -5.65 1.65
N ALA A 88 -5.50 -4.88 1.96
CA ALA A 88 -5.62 -3.49 1.53
C ALA A 88 -4.55 -2.59 2.18
N VAL A 89 -4.31 -2.74 3.48
CA VAL A 89 -3.27 -2.00 4.20
C VAL A 89 -1.88 -2.37 3.69
N ALA A 90 -1.60 -3.65 3.46
CA ALA A 90 -0.33 -4.10 2.89
C ALA A 90 -0.07 -3.45 1.52
N ALA A 91 -1.08 -3.43 0.63
CA ALA A 91 -0.96 -2.77 -0.67
C ALA A 91 -0.66 -1.26 -0.53
N LEU A 92 -1.33 -0.57 0.40
CA LEU A 92 -1.07 0.85 0.67
C LEU A 92 0.36 1.07 1.20
N MET A 93 0.81 0.25 2.15
CA MET A 93 2.16 0.36 2.73
C MET A 93 3.27 0.21 1.68
N PHE A 94 3.10 -0.67 0.69
CA PHE A 94 4.07 -0.80 -0.40
C PHE A 94 4.03 0.40 -1.38
N HIS A 95 2.94 1.16 -1.45
CA HIS A 95 2.82 2.36 -2.28
C HIS A 95 3.32 3.65 -1.62
N ILE A 96 3.34 3.70 -0.29
CA ILE A 96 3.82 4.86 0.47
C ILE A 96 5.27 5.25 0.11
N PRO A 97 6.29 4.37 0.11
CA PRO A 97 7.67 4.79 -0.08
C PRO A 97 7.94 5.42 -1.45
N SER A 98 7.32 4.88 -2.51
CA SER A 98 7.46 5.44 -3.87
C SER A 98 6.71 6.76 -4.04
N SER A 99 5.56 6.91 -3.37
CA SER A 99 4.77 8.15 -3.39
C SER A 99 5.45 9.27 -2.61
N VAL A 100 6.01 8.95 -1.44
CA VAL A 100 6.81 9.89 -0.63
C VAL A 100 8.05 10.34 -1.40
N TRP A 101 8.76 9.43 -2.06
CA TRP A 101 9.90 9.79 -2.91
C TRP A 101 9.50 10.75 -4.04
N ARG A 102 8.38 10.50 -4.71
CA ARG A 102 7.87 11.40 -5.76
C ARG A 102 7.50 12.77 -5.21
N MET A 103 6.81 12.83 -4.08
CA MET A 103 6.41 14.08 -3.44
C MET A 103 7.63 14.90 -3.02
N LEU A 104 8.61 14.28 -2.36
CA LEU A 104 9.86 14.94 -1.98
C LEU A 104 10.66 15.39 -3.21
N SER A 105 10.75 14.55 -4.26
CA SER A 105 11.45 14.93 -5.50
C SER A 105 10.79 16.10 -6.23
N SER A 106 9.47 16.22 -6.16
CA SER A 106 8.73 17.32 -6.79
C SER A 106 8.94 18.65 -6.05
N GLN A 107 9.06 18.59 -4.72
CA GLN A 107 9.28 19.78 -3.89
C GLN A 107 10.70 20.30 -3.99
N SER A 108 11.70 19.41 -4.14
CA SER A 108 13.13 19.77 -4.17
C SER A 108 13.60 20.60 -5.38
N GLY A 109 12.70 20.97 -6.30
CA GLY A 109 13.02 21.79 -7.50
C GLY A 109 14.08 21.22 -8.45
N LEU A 110 14.54 20.00 -8.15
CA LEU A 110 15.64 19.26 -8.75
C LEU A 110 15.07 18.03 -9.45
N ASN A 111 15.07 18.07 -10.78
CA ASN A 111 14.66 16.93 -11.59
C ASN A 111 15.72 15.83 -11.52
N ALA A 112 15.68 14.99 -10.48
CA ALA A 112 16.60 13.85 -10.33
C ALA A 112 16.57 12.91 -11.55
N ALA A 113 15.45 12.84 -12.27
CA ALA A 113 15.34 12.12 -13.53
C ALA A 113 16.21 12.71 -14.64
N LEU A 114 16.28 14.05 -14.76
CA LEU A 114 17.14 14.74 -15.73
C LEU A 114 18.62 14.55 -15.38
N VAL A 115 18.95 14.66 -14.10
CA VAL A 115 20.31 14.40 -13.59
C VAL A 115 20.77 12.98 -13.92
N LEU A 116 19.90 11.99 -13.68
CA LEU A 116 20.17 10.58 -14.02
C LEU A 116 20.30 10.36 -15.54
N GLN A 117 19.47 11.01 -16.36
CA GLN A 117 19.56 10.90 -17.81
C GLN A 117 20.89 11.45 -18.34
N LEU A 118 21.32 12.61 -17.85
CA LEU A 118 22.61 13.22 -18.22
C LEU A 118 23.81 12.41 -17.69
N ALA A 119 23.68 11.81 -16.50
CA ALA A 119 24.72 10.97 -15.92
C ALA A 119 24.87 9.62 -16.65
N CYS A 120 23.77 9.03 -17.10
CA CYS A 120 23.74 7.72 -17.76
C CYS A 120 23.86 7.76 -19.29
N GLN A 121 24.16 8.93 -19.88
CA GLN A 121 24.32 9.07 -21.32
C GLN A 121 25.56 8.31 -21.82
N GLU A 122 25.46 7.63 -22.96
CA GLU A 122 26.56 6.80 -23.52
C GLU A 122 27.85 7.61 -23.80
N GLN A 123 27.71 8.92 -23.98
CA GLN A 123 28.82 9.85 -24.20
C GLN A 123 29.71 10.07 -22.96
N ASN A 124 29.27 9.63 -21.76
CA ASN A 124 30.06 9.69 -20.52
C ASN A 124 31.11 8.58 -20.40
N VAL A 125 31.23 7.68 -21.38
CA VAL A 125 32.30 6.66 -21.41
C VAL A 125 33.67 7.33 -21.61
N ASP A 126 33.73 8.42 -22.39
CA ASP A 126 34.94 9.20 -22.59
C ASP A 126 35.28 10.06 -21.36
N PRO A 127 36.51 9.99 -20.82
CA PRO A 127 36.88 10.66 -19.57
C PRO A 127 36.85 12.20 -19.67
N LEU A 128 37.11 12.75 -20.87
CA LEU A 128 37.14 14.18 -21.15
C LEU A 128 35.72 14.77 -21.21
N VAL A 129 34.78 14.04 -21.81
CA VAL A 129 33.36 14.42 -21.90
C VAL A 129 32.71 14.28 -20.52
N ARG A 130 32.98 13.17 -19.82
CA ARG A 130 32.50 12.93 -18.45
C ARG A 130 32.83 14.07 -17.49
N ASN A 131 34.08 14.55 -17.49
CA ASN A 131 34.49 15.63 -16.57
C ASN A 131 33.74 16.95 -16.86
N ARG A 132 33.44 17.25 -18.14
CA ARG A 132 32.63 18.42 -18.50
C ARG A 132 31.18 18.26 -18.08
N THR A 133 30.60 17.08 -18.29
CA THR A 133 29.22 16.76 -17.87
C THR A 133 29.07 16.84 -16.35
N ILE A 134 30.03 16.30 -15.60
CA ILE A 134 30.07 16.38 -14.13
C ILE A 134 30.14 17.83 -13.66
N ASP A 135 30.96 18.67 -14.29
CA ASP A 135 31.14 20.07 -13.89
C ASP A 135 29.88 20.92 -14.15
N VAL A 136 29.21 20.72 -15.28
CA VAL A 136 27.91 21.35 -15.58
C VAL A 136 26.83 20.87 -14.60
N LEU A 137 26.82 19.58 -14.29
CA LEU A 137 25.86 18.98 -13.36
C LEU A 137 26.06 19.48 -11.93
N ALA A 138 27.32 19.54 -11.46
CA ALA A 138 27.68 20.02 -10.14
C ALA A 138 27.28 21.49 -9.94
N ARG A 139 27.47 22.33 -10.95
CA ARG A 139 27.01 23.72 -10.93
C ARG A 139 25.49 23.84 -10.89
N HIS A 140 24.78 23.00 -11.66
CA HIS A 140 23.31 23.00 -11.66
C HIS A 140 22.72 22.56 -10.31
N ILE A 141 23.27 21.49 -9.72
CA ILE A 141 22.84 20.99 -8.40
C ILE A 141 23.19 22.02 -7.33
N GLY A 142 24.42 22.55 -7.34
CA GLY A 142 24.87 23.57 -6.39
C GLY A 142 23.96 24.79 -6.39
N HIS A 143 23.66 25.36 -7.57
CA HIS A 143 22.77 26.52 -7.70
C HIS A 143 21.34 26.26 -7.19
N LYS A 144 20.82 25.04 -7.39
CA LYS A 144 19.49 24.67 -6.91
C LYS A 144 19.46 24.47 -5.39
N LEU A 145 20.51 23.87 -4.81
CA LEU A 145 20.62 23.69 -3.37
C LEU A 145 20.82 25.01 -2.62
N THR A 146 21.62 25.96 -3.15
CA THR A 146 21.75 27.30 -2.56
C THR A 146 20.50 28.17 -2.75
N SER A 147 19.77 28.01 -3.86
CA SER A 147 18.51 28.74 -4.06
C SER A 147 17.38 28.23 -3.14
N GLU A 148 17.35 26.93 -2.82
CA GLU A 148 16.37 26.34 -1.90
C GLU A 148 16.77 26.48 -0.42
N GLY A 149 18.05 26.68 -0.12
CA GLY A 149 18.54 27.02 1.23
C GLY A 149 17.95 28.31 1.81
N GLY A 150 17.39 29.19 0.96
CA GLY A 150 16.63 30.37 1.37
C GLY A 150 15.09 30.17 1.42
N ASN A 151 14.57 29.00 1.03
CA ASN A 151 13.13 28.72 0.90
C ASN A 151 12.66 27.47 1.67
N PHE A 152 13.49 26.86 2.53
CA PHE A 152 13.02 25.91 3.54
C PHE A 152 12.30 26.64 4.68
N CYS A 153 11.28 27.42 4.33
CA CYS A 153 10.26 27.88 5.25
C CYS A 153 9.30 26.69 5.44
N VAL A 154 9.56 25.91 6.48
CA VAL A 154 8.65 24.88 6.98
C VAL A 154 7.31 25.56 7.25
N ILE A 155 6.28 25.16 6.49
CA ILE A 155 4.85 25.37 6.76
C ILE A 155 4.54 26.79 7.27
N SER A 156 4.13 27.69 6.37
CA SER A 156 3.56 28.99 6.74
C SER A 156 2.46 28.83 7.80
N LEU A 157 2.80 29.07 9.07
CA LEU A 157 1.86 29.41 10.13
C LEU A 157 1.56 30.91 10.02
N PRO A 158 0.30 31.33 10.21
CA PRO A 158 -0.14 32.69 9.96
C PRO A 158 0.21 33.57 11.17
N SER A 159 1.48 33.91 11.34
CA SER A 159 1.89 34.95 12.28
C SER A 159 3.22 35.51 11.83
N GLY A 160 3.15 36.70 11.23
CA GLY A 160 4.30 37.41 10.71
C GLY A 160 5.33 37.68 11.81
N ASN A 161 6.52 37.14 11.64
CA ASN A 161 7.75 37.81 12.01
C ASN A 161 8.93 37.24 11.22
N LEU A 162 9.73 38.15 10.66
CA LEU A 162 10.94 37.89 9.90
C LEU A 162 12.08 37.52 10.86
N GLN A 163 12.81 36.44 10.58
CA GLN A 163 14.20 36.30 11.03
C GLN A 163 15.03 35.65 9.92
N GLY A 164 16.13 36.33 9.59
CA GLY A 164 16.89 36.18 8.36
C GLY A 164 17.61 34.84 8.19
N CYS A 165 17.86 34.51 6.92
CA CYS A 165 18.76 33.44 6.50
C CYS A 165 20.14 34.05 6.22
N TYR A 166 21.18 33.46 6.80
CA TYR A 166 22.54 33.52 6.26
C TYR A 166 22.68 32.48 5.15
#